data_AF-A0A2B8BAM1-F1
#
_entry.id   AF-A0A2B8BAM1-F1
#
_cell.length_a   1.000
_cell.length_b   1.000
_cell.length_c   1.000
_cell.angle_alpha   90.00
_cell.angle_beta   90.00
_cell.angle_gamma   90.00
#
_symmetry.space_group_name_H-M   'P 1'
#
loop_
_entity.id
_entity.type
_entity.pdbx_description
1 polymer ?
#
loop_
_entity_poly.entity_id
_entity_poly.type
_entity_poly.pdbx_seq_one_letter_code
_entity_poly.pdbx_strand_id
1 'polypeptide(L)'
;MLAGAAAALSIMVVGGAARAEPSFDCKAASTPVEKAICADPKLADADREIAGLYKALQDLSAAADRDRLRTEQRAWLAQRNQCATAAAPGPCLGPVLDARRTALSDSMPKAVAAMSAIVDGIAGDPAGAAKRLAEIRGGLGKGWNAYLLRFGPSPDRAKAEALLREAIAGIEDSYARETASGVDLATDDGFLTALRVVSDEVEMAWPCSVMEKRGAAAWKAMEPLYGSNRDNFGAYPACPDDKALLATPAWKAVDNLLAPMLEAASNRTGTIRFATYRQMGIDRMKSAVDPRLFVANQGADQGADAPQLPQLVKDASGWSNPRWFAPGWGDSLRKAVDGAVTAWTPQIATRYGIPAAEARKIAEAVAAQGLNGGIGLITDNLEVQKDTRLPDWLRGSWSWSGGGADDAPFNAPAGKARIDETSICVGSECTGYDVAGQGEDAFFDPKEIPGGVKPAANAASQAVSLAPVSAGSSLTVVPLTGGNLLVTGTAKPVVLKRDGK
;
A
#
# COMPACT_ATOMS: atom_id res chain seq x y z
N MET A 1 -48.34 41.67 -12.44
CA MET A 1 -48.30 40.63 -11.39
C MET A 1 -47.52 39.45 -11.97
N LEU A 2 -46.39 38.96 -11.49
CA LEU A 2 -45.57 39.14 -10.27
C LEU A 2 -44.10 38.83 -10.67
N ALA A 3 -43.16 39.60 -10.14
CA ALA A 3 -41.72 39.32 -10.21
C ALA A 3 -41.31 38.46 -9.00
N GLY A 4 -40.55 37.39 -9.21
CA GLY A 4 -40.01 36.54 -8.15
C GLY A 4 -38.50 36.67 -8.05
N ALA A 5 -38.02 37.32 -6.99
CA ALA A 5 -36.61 37.44 -6.65
C ALA A 5 -36.13 36.20 -5.86
N ALA A 6 -35.06 35.54 -6.32
CA ALA A 6 -34.40 34.48 -5.59
C ALA A 6 -33.27 35.07 -4.73
N ALA A 7 -33.44 35.03 -3.40
CA ALA A 7 -32.40 35.39 -2.45
C ALA A 7 -31.46 34.19 -2.21
N ALA A 8 -30.18 34.34 -2.56
CA ALA A 8 -29.14 33.36 -2.25
C ALA A 8 -28.69 33.55 -0.78
N LEU A 9 -28.92 32.54 0.06
CA LEU A 9 -28.46 32.50 1.44
C LEU A 9 -27.04 31.89 1.47
N SER A 10 -26.01 32.72 1.63
CA SER A 10 -24.63 32.26 1.84
C SER A 10 -24.45 31.69 3.24
N ILE A 11 -24.30 30.37 3.35
CA ILE A 11 -23.87 29.69 4.58
C ILE A 11 -22.36 29.86 4.71
N MET A 12 -21.91 30.73 5.63
CA MET A 12 -20.52 30.76 6.07
C MET A 12 -20.27 29.59 7.02
N VAL A 13 -19.60 28.55 6.54
CA VAL A 13 -19.04 27.50 7.38
C VAL A 13 -17.81 28.09 8.08
N VAL A 14 -17.96 28.50 9.34
CA VAL A 14 -16.82 28.80 10.21
C VAL A 14 -16.18 27.47 10.59
N GLY A 15 -15.13 27.09 9.86
CA GLY A 15 -14.24 26.01 10.24
C GLY A 15 -13.46 26.39 11.49
N GLY A 16 -14.00 26.09 12.67
CA GLY A 16 -13.22 26.12 13.90
C GLY A 16 -12.16 25.04 13.82
N ALA A 17 -10.89 25.44 13.65
CA ALA A 17 -9.77 24.54 13.88
C ALA A 17 -9.91 24.01 15.32
N ALA A 18 -10.16 22.71 15.49
CA ALA A 18 -10.16 22.08 16.79
C ALA A 18 -8.81 22.39 17.44
N ARG A 19 -8.82 23.17 18.52
CA ARG A 19 -7.61 23.44 19.30
C ARG A 19 -7.10 22.10 19.81
N ALA A 20 -5.82 21.83 19.62
CA ALA A 20 -5.25 20.61 20.13
C ALA A 20 -5.28 20.66 21.67
N GLU A 21 -6.16 19.85 22.28
CA GLU A 21 -6.27 19.74 23.74
C GLU A 21 -5.16 18.84 24.34
N PRO A 22 -4.49 19.23 25.44
CA PRO A 22 -3.53 18.38 26.12
C PRO A 22 -4.19 17.14 26.75
N SER A 23 -3.42 16.30 27.45
CA SER A 23 -3.94 15.10 28.12
C SER A 23 -4.88 15.37 29.33
N PHE A 24 -5.22 16.64 29.57
CA PHE A 24 -6.07 17.11 30.66
C PHE A 24 -7.00 18.24 30.19
N ASP A 25 -8.10 18.48 30.93
CA ASP A 25 -9.04 19.55 30.61
C ASP A 25 -8.43 20.94 30.88
N CYS A 26 -8.21 21.71 29.83
CA CYS A 26 -7.69 23.08 29.93
C CYS A 26 -8.58 24.03 30.74
N LYS A 27 -9.87 23.76 30.89
CA LYS A 27 -10.75 24.56 31.77
C LYS A 27 -10.45 24.31 33.25
N ALA A 28 -9.87 23.16 33.59
CA ALA A 28 -9.43 22.82 34.93
C ALA A 28 -7.96 23.23 35.21
N ALA A 29 -7.25 23.80 34.23
CA ALA A 29 -5.87 24.22 34.36
C ALA A 29 -5.69 25.29 35.45
N SER A 30 -4.91 24.97 36.48
CA SER A 30 -4.72 25.81 37.66
C SER A 30 -3.29 26.31 37.81
N THR A 31 -2.30 25.55 37.34
CA THR A 31 -0.87 25.87 37.49
C THR A 31 -0.33 26.71 36.32
N PRO A 32 0.76 27.48 36.51
CA PRO A 32 1.41 28.20 35.41
C PRO A 32 1.85 27.28 34.26
N VAL A 33 2.27 26.05 34.58
CA VAL A 33 2.67 25.04 33.59
C VAL A 33 1.46 24.55 32.80
N GLU A 34 0.37 24.16 33.46
CA GLU A 34 -0.86 23.73 32.77
C GLU A 34 -1.41 24.83 31.86
N LYS A 35 -1.44 26.08 32.34
CA LYS A 35 -1.89 27.23 31.54
C LYS A 35 -0.99 27.47 30.32
N ALA A 36 0.32 27.31 30.48
CA ALA A 36 1.26 27.44 29.36
C ALA A 36 1.09 26.33 28.32
N ILE A 37 0.89 25.07 28.76
CA ILE A 37 0.59 23.94 27.87
C ILE A 37 -0.72 24.21 27.10
N CYS A 38 -1.77 24.66 27.79
CA CYS A 38 -3.06 24.98 27.17
C CYS A 38 -3.02 26.17 26.20
N ALA A 39 -2.09 27.10 26.39
CA ALA A 39 -1.95 28.29 25.55
C ALA A 39 -1.20 28.00 24.23
N ASP A 40 -0.37 26.96 24.18
CA ASP A 40 0.46 26.62 23.03
C ASP A 40 0.05 25.24 22.45
N PRO A 41 -0.54 25.19 21.24
CA PRO A 41 -0.92 23.94 20.60
C PRO A 41 0.21 22.90 20.49
N LYS A 42 1.46 23.33 20.30
CA LYS A 42 2.60 22.39 20.20
C LYS A 42 2.92 21.73 21.53
N LEU A 43 2.81 22.48 22.63
CA LEU A 43 3.00 21.93 23.97
C LEU A 43 1.84 20.99 24.35
N ALA A 44 0.61 21.36 23.96
CA ALA A 44 -0.55 20.51 24.15
C ALA A 44 -0.44 19.18 23.40
N ASP A 45 0.01 19.20 22.14
CA ASP A 45 0.25 18.00 21.35
C ASP A 45 1.33 17.11 21.98
N ALA A 46 2.46 17.69 22.39
CA ALA A 46 3.53 16.95 23.05
C ALA A 46 3.07 16.31 24.38
N ASP A 47 2.28 17.03 25.18
CA ASP A 47 1.71 16.49 26.42
C ASP A 47 0.75 15.31 26.16
N ARG A 48 -0.11 15.42 25.15
CA ARG A 48 -1.01 14.34 24.71
C ARG A 48 -0.23 13.10 24.25
N GLU A 49 0.81 13.29 23.43
CA GLU A 49 1.64 12.20 22.92
C GLU A 49 2.42 11.51 24.04
N ILE A 50 2.99 12.26 24.99
CA ILE A 50 3.63 11.71 26.18
C ILE A 50 2.66 10.84 26.98
N ALA A 51 1.42 11.31 27.19
CA ALA A 51 0.41 10.56 27.91
C ALA A 51 0.03 9.25 27.21
N GLY A 52 -0.13 9.28 25.88
CA GLY A 52 -0.38 8.10 25.05
C GLY A 52 0.76 7.08 25.13
N LEU A 53 2.00 7.51 24.89
CA LEU A 53 3.19 6.65 24.97
C LEU A 53 3.37 6.05 26.37
N TYR A 54 3.18 6.85 27.43
CA TYR A 54 3.25 6.36 28.80
C TYR A 54 2.19 5.29 29.08
N LYS A 55 0.95 5.49 28.62
CA LYS A 55 -0.12 4.49 28.76
C LYS A 55 0.22 3.19 28.01
N ALA A 56 0.63 3.30 26.75
CA ALA A 56 1.01 2.13 25.94
C ALA A 56 2.16 1.33 26.58
N LEU A 57 3.20 2.02 27.08
CA LEU A 57 4.30 1.39 27.81
C LEU A 57 3.83 0.70 29.10
N GLN A 58 2.91 1.32 29.85
CA GLN A 58 2.34 0.70 31.04
C GLN A 58 1.58 -0.59 30.70
N ASP A 59 0.83 -0.57 29.62
CA ASP A 59 0.03 -1.71 29.16
C ASP A 59 0.89 -2.87 28.63
N LEU A 60 2.06 -2.55 28.06
CA LEU A 60 3.03 -3.52 27.54
C LEU A 60 4.04 -4.03 28.57
N SER A 61 4.11 -3.43 29.76
CA SER A 61 5.13 -3.74 30.76
C SER A 61 4.67 -4.77 31.80
N ALA A 62 5.60 -5.60 32.27
CA ALA A 62 5.42 -6.45 33.44
C ALA A 62 5.35 -5.63 34.73
N ALA A 63 5.01 -6.26 35.86
CA ALA A 63 4.73 -5.53 37.11
C ALA A 63 5.88 -4.63 37.60
N ALA A 64 7.10 -5.16 37.63
CA ALA A 64 8.26 -4.41 38.08
C ALA A 64 8.57 -3.21 37.18
N ASP A 65 8.50 -3.41 35.85
CA ASP A 65 8.78 -2.34 34.87
C ASP A 65 7.71 -1.25 34.91
N ARG A 66 6.44 -1.59 35.17
CA ARG A 66 5.39 -0.59 35.37
C ARG A 66 5.65 0.31 36.57
N ASP A 67 6.11 -0.27 37.69
CA ASP A 67 6.39 0.49 38.90
C ASP A 67 7.62 1.38 38.74
N ARG A 68 8.63 0.89 38.01
CA ARG A 68 9.76 1.70 37.57
C ARG A 68 9.30 2.87 36.70
N LEU A 69 8.51 2.61 35.67
CA LEU A 69 8.02 3.64 34.75
C LEU A 69 7.16 4.70 35.44
N ARG A 70 6.33 4.31 36.42
CA ARG A 70 5.58 5.25 37.29
C ARG A 70 6.50 6.17 38.07
N THR A 71 7.56 5.60 38.64
CA THR A 71 8.54 6.35 39.43
C THR A 71 9.27 7.36 38.54
N GLU A 72 9.74 6.93 37.38
CA GLU A 72 10.38 7.80 36.38
C GLU A 72 9.43 8.91 35.90
N GLN A 73 8.16 8.58 35.61
CA GLN A 73 7.17 9.57 35.17
C GLN A 73 6.87 10.62 36.26
N ARG A 74 6.79 10.22 37.54
CA ARG A 74 6.61 11.16 38.66
C ARG A 74 7.80 12.09 38.83
N ALA A 75 9.02 11.56 38.72
CA ALA A 75 10.24 12.36 38.77
C ALA A 75 10.27 13.38 37.62
N TRP A 76 9.92 12.95 36.41
CA TRP A 76 9.80 13.84 35.26
C TRP A 76 8.72 14.92 35.45
N LEU A 77 7.55 14.59 35.99
CA LEU A 77 6.52 15.59 36.29
C LEU A 77 7.01 16.66 37.27
N ALA A 78 7.80 16.26 38.29
CA ALA A 78 8.42 17.20 39.20
C ALA A 78 9.43 18.11 38.47
N GLN A 79 10.25 17.58 37.57
CA GLN A 79 11.15 18.36 36.71
C GLN A 79 10.39 19.34 35.81
N ARG A 80 9.35 18.87 35.10
CA ARG A 80 8.49 19.70 34.24
C ARG A 80 7.88 20.87 35.02
N ASN A 81 7.42 20.60 36.24
CA ASN A 81 6.77 21.62 37.07
C ASN A 81 7.75 22.70 37.58
N GLN A 82 9.07 22.47 37.56
CA GLN A 82 10.06 23.51 37.88
C GLN A 82 10.04 24.67 36.87
N CYS A 83 9.56 24.45 35.64
CA CYS A 83 9.36 25.52 34.64
C CYS A 83 8.37 26.60 35.10
N ALA A 84 7.56 26.36 36.13
CA ALA A 84 6.73 27.41 36.74
C ALA A 84 7.57 28.56 37.34
N THR A 85 8.84 28.32 37.65
CA THR A 85 9.76 29.32 38.24
C THR A 85 10.54 30.13 37.19
N ALA A 86 10.45 29.74 35.90
CA ALA A 86 11.09 30.47 34.82
C ALA A 86 10.36 31.80 34.55
N ALA A 87 11.07 32.78 33.97
CA ALA A 87 10.47 34.07 33.58
C ALA A 87 9.25 33.90 32.65
N ALA A 88 9.28 32.88 31.79
CA ALA A 88 8.13 32.40 31.03
C ALA A 88 8.16 30.85 30.99
N PRO A 89 7.10 30.15 31.41
CA PRO A 89 7.10 28.67 31.41
C PRO A 89 7.22 28.04 30.03
N GLY A 90 6.62 28.63 28.99
CA GLY A 90 6.58 28.06 27.63
C GLY A 90 7.95 27.69 27.06
N PRO A 91 8.91 28.63 26.96
CA PRO A 91 10.27 28.33 26.48
C PRO A 91 11.03 27.28 27.31
N CYS A 92 10.72 27.15 28.60
CA CYS A 92 11.29 26.08 29.45
C CYS A 92 10.65 24.71 29.16
N LEU A 93 9.34 24.68 28.91
CA LEU A 93 8.58 23.45 28.74
C LEU A 93 8.93 22.68 27.46
N GLY A 94 9.14 23.37 26.34
CA GLY A 94 9.41 22.73 25.04
C GLY A 94 10.47 21.64 25.11
N PRO A 95 11.72 21.95 25.50
CA PRO A 95 12.79 20.96 25.63
C PRO A 95 12.49 19.83 26.64
N VAL A 96 11.77 20.12 27.73
CA VAL A 96 11.43 19.13 28.77
C VAL A 96 10.38 18.13 28.31
N LEU A 97 9.38 18.59 27.54
CA LEU A 97 8.38 17.73 26.92
C LEU A 97 9.03 16.90 25.80
N ASP A 98 9.81 17.54 24.92
CA ASP A 98 10.48 16.87 23.80
C ASP A 98 11.41 15.74 24.29
N ALA A 99 12.23 15.99 25.31
CA ALA A 99 13.13 14.98 25.87
C ALA A 99 12.37 13.76 26.42
N ARG A 100 11.21 13.97 27.06
CA ARG A 100 10.41 12.86 27.60
C ARG A 100 9.69 12.10 26.50
N ARG A 101 9.12 12.81 25.52
CA ARG A 101 8.52 12.18 24.34
C ARG A 101 9.53 11.25 23.65
N THR A 102 10.74 11.74 23.38
CA THR A 102 11.81 10.93 22.79
C THR A 102 12.16 9.72 23.66
N ALA A 103 12.36 9.90 24.97
CA ALA A 103 12.70 8.80 25.86
C ALA A 103 11.63 7.69 25.91
N LEU A 104 10.34 8.07 25.89
CA LEU A 104 9.23 7.11 25.85
C LEU A 104 9.11 6.45 24.47
N SER A 105 9.24 7.23 23.39
CA SER A 105 9.23 6.72 22.01
C SER A 105 10.35 5.68 21.79
N ASP A 106 11.57 5.97 22.25
CA ASP A 106 12.72 5.04 22.19
C ASP A 106 12.53 3.77 23.03
N SER A 107 11.63 3.81 24.01
CA SER A 107 11.29 2.66 24.85
C SER A 107 10.25 1.77 24.18
N MET A 108 9.46 2.28 23.24
CA MET A 108 8.37 1.50 22.65
C MET A 108 8.80 0.29 21.83
N PRO A 109 9.74 0.43 20.87
CA PRO A 109 10.26 -0.71 20.13
C PRO A 109 10.86 -1.79 21.05
N LYS A 110 11.46 -1.40 22.19
CA LYS A 110 12.04 -2.34 23.16
C LYS A 110 10.96 -3.15 23.88
N ALA A 111 9.88 -2.50 24.31
CA ALA A 111 8.75 -3.18 24.94
C ALA A 111 8.04 -4.13 23.96
N VAL A 112 7.82 -3.68 22.72
CA VAL A 112 7.24 -4.52 21.65
C VAL A 112 8.16 -5.70 21.32
N ALA A 113 9.48 -5.50 21.23
CA ALA A 113 10.44 -6.58 21.00
C ALA A 113 10.47 -7.59 22.16
N ALA A 114 10.36 -7.12 23.41
CA ALA A 114 10.27 -8.01 24.57
C ALA A 114 9.01 -8.89 24.51
N MET A 115 7.86 -8.32 24.13
CA MET A 115 6.63 -9.08 23.88
C MET A 115 6.82 -10.09 22.75
N SER A 116 7.36 -9.66 21.61
CA SER A 116 7.60 -10.53 20.45
C SER A 116 8.50 -11.71 20.81
N ALA A 117 9.55 -11.50 21.62
CA ALA A 117 10.42 -12.58 22.12
C ALA A 117 9.69 -13.56 23.05
N ILE A 118 8.75 -13.09 23.88
CA ILE A 118 7.91 -13.99 24.70
C ILE A 118 7.03 -14.85 23.80
N VAL A 119 6.42 -14.24 22.78
CA VAL A 119 5.53 -14.93 21.81
C VAL A 119 6.29 -15.95 20.99
N ASP A 120 7.50 -15.61 20.49
CA ASP A 120 8.34 -16.55 19.73
C ASP A 120 8.75 -17.76 20.60
N GLY A 121 9.02 -17.51 21.88
CA GLY A 121 9.34 -18.56 22.86
C GLY A 121 8.19 -19.51 23.19
N ILE A 122 6.93 -19.21 22.82
CA ILE A 122 5.76 -20.09 23.11
C ILE A 122 5.98 -21.50 22.56
N ALA A 123 6.62 -21.62 21.40
CA ALA A 123 6.83 -22.90 20.74
C ALA A 123 7.69 -23.88 21.55
N GLY A 124 8.64 -23.36 22.34
CA GLY A 124 9.59 -24.13 23.15
C GLY A 124 9.27 -24.18 24.64
N ASP A 125 8.69 -23.11 25.20
CA ASP A 125 8.33 -23.00 26.62
C ASP A 125 6.95 -22.32 26.78
N PRO A 126 5.85 -23.02 26.47
CA PRO A 126 4.51 -22.43 26.56
C PRO A 126 4.13 -22.06 28.00
N ALA A 127 4.60 -22.79 29.01
CA ALA A 127 4.28 -22.53 30.41
C ALA A 127 4.99 -21.27 30.94
N GLY A 128 6.28 -21.11 30.64
CA GLY A 128 7.00 -19.89 31.00
C GLY A 128 6.53 -18.69 30.19
N ALA A 129 6.17 -18.86 28.92
CA ALA A 129 5.55 -17.80 28.14
C ALA A 129 4.21 -17.36 28.75
N ALA A 130 3.35 -18.31 29.16
CA ALA A 130 2.09 -18.01 29.86
C ALA A 130 2.32 -17.19 31.12
N LYS A 131 3.32 -17.56 31.93
CA LYS A 131 3.67 -16.83 33.15
C LYS A 131 4.07 -15.39 32.85
N ARG A 132 4.95 -15.18 31.86
CA ARG A 132 5.43 -13.84 31.46
C ARG A 132 4.29 -12.99 30.88
N LEU A 133 3.45 -13.56 30.01
CA LEU A 133 2.29 -12.86 29.44
C LEU A 133 1.25 -12.49 30.49
N ALA A 134 1.03 -13.33 31.50
CA ALA A 134 0.10 -13.03 32.59
C ALA A 134 0.52 -11.81 33.44
N GLU A 135 1.80 -11.42 33.42
CA GLU A 135 2.27 -10.21 34.08
C GLU A 135 1.95 -8.94 33.28
N ILE A 136 1.66 -9.06 31.99
CA ILE A 136 1.36 -7.96 31.06
C ILE A 136 -0.16 -7.84 30.92
N ARG A 137 -0.73 -6.79 31.51
CA ARG A 137 -2.19 -6.66 31.68
C ARG A 137 -2.90 -5.91 30.55
N GLY A 138 -2.15 -5.25 29.67
CA GLY A 138 -2.69 -4.56 28.51
C GLY A 138 -3.31 -5.49 27.48
N GLY A 139 -3.99 -4.91 26.49
CA GLY A 139 -4.70 -5.67 25.44
C GLY A 139 -3.82 -6.72 24.76
N LEU A 140 -2.57 -6.38 24.45
CA LEU A 140 -1.65 -7.31 23.81
C LEU A 140 -1.30 -8.52 24.69
N GLY A 141 -1.02 -8.30 25.98
CA GLY A 141 -0.75 -9.38 26.93
C GLY A 141 -1.96 -10.31 27.11
N LYS A 142 -3.17 -9.72 27.19
CA LYS A 142 -4.43 -10.49 27.21
C LYS A 142 -4.62 -11.30 25.94
N GLY A 143 -4.41 -10.71 24.77
CA GLY A 143 -4.56 -11.37 23.47
C GLY A 143 -3.63 -12.58 23.32
N TRP A 144 -2.34 -12.43 23.64
CA TRP A 144 -1.40 -13.55 23.53
C TRP A 144 -1.55 -14.60 24.63
N ASN A 145 -2.04 -14.22 25.81
CA ASN A 145 -2.46 -15.20 26.82
C ASN A 145 -3.72 -15.97 26.36
N ALA A 146 -4.65 -15.29 25.67
CA ALA A 146 -5.78 -15.95 25.02
C ALA A 146 -5.31 -16.94 23.94
N TYR A 147 -4.29 -16.59 23.14
CA TYR A 147 -3.66 -17.50 22.19
C TYR A 147 -3.15 -18.78 22.88
N LEU A 148 -2.47 -18.65 24.02
CA LEU A 148 -2.00 -19.82 24.80
C LEU A 148 -3.16 -20.64 25.37
N LEU A 149 -4.23 -20.01 25.83
CA LEU A 149 -5.44 -20.70 26.27
C LEU A 149 -6.16 -21.40 25.12
N ARG A 150 -6.01 -20.95 23.87
CA ARG A 150 -6.62 -21.59 22.71
C ARG A 150 -5.77 -22.73 22.13
N PHE A 151 -4.47 -22.49 21.97
CA PHE A 151 -3.57 -23.32 21.18
C PHE A 151 -2.43 -23.97 21.99
N GLY A 152 -2.30 -23.61 23.27
CA GLY A 152 -1.30 -24.17 24.17
C GLY A 152 -1.63 -25.60 24.63
N PRO A 153 -0.78 -26.16 25.51
CA PRO A 153 -0.86 -27.57 25.93
C PRO A 153 -2.07 -27.91 26.81
N SER A 154 -2.75 -26.91 27.39
CA SER A 154 -3.94 -27.08 28.24
C SER A 154 -5.02 -26.10 27.82
N PRO A 155 -5.72 -26.38 26.69
CA PRO A 155 -6.62 -25.42 26.10
C PRO A 155 -7.91 -25.24 26.92
N ASP A 156 -8.33 -23.98 27.03
CA ASP A 156 -9.62 -23.53 27.56
C ASP A 156 -10.16 -22.47 26.59
N ARG A 157 -10.95 -22.93 25.61
CA ARG A 157 -11.45 -22.09 24.52
C ARG A 157 -12.40 -21.00 25.01
N ALA A 158 -13.27 -21.32 25.96
CA ALA A 158 -14.22 -20.35 26.51
C ALA A 158 -13.48 -19.20 27.20
N LYS A 159 -12.45 -19.52 27.99
CA LYS A 159 -11.61 -18.50 28.63
C LYS A 159 -10.76 -17.74 27.62
N ALA A 160 -10.24 -18.40 26.59
CA ALA A 160 -9.51 -17.74 25.51
C ALA A 160 -10.39 -16.69 24.80
N GLU A 161 -11.60 -17.06 24.39
CA GLU A 161 -12.54 -16.15 23.74
C GLU A 161 -12.94 -14.98 24.63
N ALA A 162 -13.25 -15.25 25.91
CA ALA A 162 -13.57 -14.19 26.88
C ALA A 162 -12.40 -13.20 27.04
N LEU A 163 -11.18 -13.72 27.19
CA LEU A 163 -9.99 -12.88 27.38
C LEU A 163 -9.64 -12.07 26.13
N LEU A 164 -9.84 -12.63 24.92
CA LEU A 164 -9.64 -11.91 23.68
C LEU A 164 -10.71 -10.82 23.49
N ARG A 165 -11.97 -11.05 23.88
CA ARG A 165 -13.02 -10.00 23.89
C ARG A 165 -12.65 -8.83 24.80
N GLU A 166 -12.05 -9.11 25.96
CA GLU A 166 -11.55 -8.04 26.83
C GLU A 166 -10.40 -7.25 26.18
N ALA A 167 -9.51 -7.92 25.44
CA ALA A 167 -8.45 -7.26 24.70
C ALA A 167 -9.02 -6.37 23.60
N ILE A 168 -9.99 -6.88 22.82
CA ILE A 168 -10.70 -6.13 21.77
C ILE A 168 -11.38 -4.90 22.34
N ALA A 169 -12.09 -5.04 23.47
CA ALA A 169 -12.77 -3.92 24.12
C ALA A 169 -11.81 -2.78 24.53
N GLY A 170 -10.53 -3.09 24.72
CA GLY A 170 -9.48 -2.13 25.06
C GLY A 170 -8.82 -1.43 23.88
N ILE A 171 -9.06 -1.86 22.63
CA ILE A 171 -8.57 -1.18 21.41
C ILE A 171 -9.08 0.26 21.41
N GLU A 172 -8.24 1.25 21.13
CA GLU A 172 -8.67 2.67 21.16
C GLU A 172 -9.36 3.08 19.86
N ASP A 173 -8.82 2.64 18.71
CA ASP A 173 -9.40 2.89 17.40
C ASP A 173 -10.75 2.15 17.25
N SER A 174 -11.83 2.91 17.09
CA SER A 174 -13.18 2.35 17.02
C SER A 174 -13.40 1.45 15.82
N TYR A 175 -12.74 1.72 14.70
CA TYR A 175 -12.90 0.95 13.48
C TYR A 175 -12.14 -0.38 13.59
N ALA A 176 -10.90 -0.35 14.10
CA ALA A 176 -10.16 -1.56 14.44
C ALA A 176 -10.95 -2.43 15.44
N ARG A 177 -11.53 -1.80 16.47
CA ARG A 177 -12.37 -2.49 17.47
C ARG A 177 -13.59 -3.18 16.84
N GLU A 178 -14.28 -2.49 15.95
CA GLU A 178 -15.42 -3.03 15.22
C GLU A 178 -15.01 -4.20 14.32
N THR A 179 -13.93 -4.06 13.55
CA THR A 179 -13.37 -5.15 12.73
C THR A 179 -13.06 -6.39 13.56
N ALA A 180 -12.37 -6.23 14.69
CA ALA A 180 -12.02 -7.35 15.56
C ALA A 180 -13.23 -7.95 16.29
N SER A 181 -14.28 -7.16 16.55
CA SER A 181 -15.52 -7.64 17.18
C SER A 181 -16.44 -8.37 16.20
N GLY A 182 -16.32 -8.10 14.89
CA GLY A 182 -17.17 -8.66 13.84
C GLY A 182 -16.82 -10.08 13.39
N VAL A 183 -15.67 -10.62 13.80
CA VAL A 183 -15.21 -11.96 13.42
C VAL A 183 -15.71 -13.04 14.39
N ASP A 184 -15.86 -14.27 13.90
CA ASP A 184 -16.25 -15.40 14.73
C ASP A 184 -15.05 -15.97 15.51
N LEU A 185 -14.94 -15.59 16.79
CA LEU A 185 -13.87 -16.05 17.69
C LEU A 185 -13.92 -17.57 17.99
N ALA A 186 -15.01 -18.27 17.67
CA ALA A 186 -15.08 -19.72 17.82
C ALA A 186 -14.21 -20.42 16.75
N THR A 187 -14.02 -19.79 15.59
CA THR A 187 -13.14 -20.28 14.50
C THR A 187 -11.69 -19.89 14.73
N ASP A 188 -10.74 -20.69 14.24
CA ASP A 188 -9.31 -20.34 14.32
C ASP A 188 -9.00 -19.08 13.50
N ASP A 189 -9.64 -18.94 12.34
CA ASP A 189 -9.48 -17.78 11.46
C ASP A 189 -9.94 -16.48 12.12
N GLY A 190 -11.18 -16.47 12.64
CA GLY A 190 -11.71 -15.29 13.32
C GLY A 190 -10.92 -14.96 14.59
N PHE A 191 -10.55 -15.98 15.38
CA PHE A 191 -9.72 -15.78 16.56
C PHE A 191 -8.36 -15.14 16.22
N LEU A 192 -7.63 -15.69 15.23
CA LEU A 192 -6.32 -15.16 14.84
C LEU A 192 -6.43 -13.80 14.15
N THR A 193 -7.51 -13.55 13.40
CA THR A 193 -7.78 -12.23 12.80
C THR A 193 -7.98 -11.17 13.88
N ALA A 194 -8.80 -11.44 14.90
CA ALA A 194 -8.97 -10.52 16.01
C ALA A 194 -7.68 -10.31 16.82
N LEU A 195 -6.90 -11.38 17.04
CA LEU A 195 -5.59 -11.25 17.69
C LEU A 195 -4.62 -10.39 16.88
N ARG A 196 -4.68 -10.45 15.54
CA ARG A 196 -3.86 -9.60 14.69
C ARG A 196 -4.22 -8.14 14.92
N VAL A 197 -5.51 -7.80 14.92
CA VAL A 197 -5.94 -6.42 15.14
C VAL A 197 -5.47 -5.91 16.51
N VAL A 198 -5.53 -6.74 17.56
CA VAL A 198 -4.95 -6.40 18.88
C VAL A 198 -3.43 -6.17 18.81
N SER A 199 -2.72 -6.87 17.93
CA SER A 199 -1.27 -6.72 17.73
C SER A 199 -0.92 -5.47 16.91
N ASP A 200 -1.78 -5.11 15.96
CA ASP A 200 -1.60 -3.95 15.08
C ASP A 200 -1.72 -2.62 15.85
N GLU A 201 -2.40 -2.57 17.01
CA GLU A 201 -2.45 -1.38 17.89
C GLU A 201 -1.07 -0.86 18.33
N VAL A 202 -0.06 -1.74 18.34
CA VAL A 202 1.33 -1.38 18.65
C VAL A 202 2.30 -1.86 17.57
N GLU A 203 1.78 -2.10 16.37
CA GLU A 203 2.54 -2.55 15.18
C GLU A 203 3.44 -3.77 15.47
N MET A 204 2.97 -4.70 16.31
CA MET A 204 3.76 -5.88 16.65
C MET A 204 3.71 -6.92 15.54
N ALA A 205 4.84 -7.13 14.86
CA ALA A 205 5.02 -8.25 13.95
C ALA A 205 4.89 -9.61 14.67
N TRP A 206 4.06 -10.50 14.12
CA TRP A 206 3.96 -11.86 14.62
C TRP A 206 5.25 -12.65 14.29
N PRO A 207 5.84 -13.37 15.26
CA PRO A 207 7.00 -14.22 14.98
C PRO A 207 6.69 -15.30 13.94
N CYS A 208 7.67 -15.67 13.11
CA CYS A 208 7.45 -16.67 12.08
C CYS A 208 7.04 -18.03 12.63
N SER A 209 7.50 -18.37 13.85
CA SER A 209 7.10 -19.59 14.56
C SER A 209 5.57 -19.71 14.73
N VAL A 210 4.85 -18.60 14.89
CA VAL A 210 3.38 -18.58 14.93
C VAL A 210 2.80 -18.95 13.57
N MET A 211 3.35 -18.35 12.51
CA MET A 211 2.93 -18.58 11.12
C MET A 211 3.15 -20.05 10.72
N GLU A 212 4.32 -20.59 11.02
CA GLU A 212 4.67 -21.99 10.72
C GLU A 212 3.80 -22.97 11.51
N LYS A 213 3.53 -22.70 12.79
CA LYS A 213 2.72 -23.60 13.62
C LYS A 213 1.24 -23.54 13.30
N ARG A 214 0.68 -22.39 12.92
CA ARG A 214 -0.77 -22.20 12.69
C ARG A 214 -1.14 -22.29 11.21
N GLY A 215 -0.17 -22.22 10.30
CA GLY A 215 -0.38 -22.47 8.88
C GLY A 215 -1.46 -21.57 8.28
N ALA A 216 -2.38 -22.17 7.52
CA ALA A 216 -3.45 -21.50 6.77
C ALA A 216 -4.15 -20.39 7.56
N ALA A 217 -4.62 -20.67 8.77
CA ALA A 217 -5.40 -19.73 9.57
C ALA A 217 -4.59 -18.48 9.96
N ALA A 218 -3.30 -18.63 10.30
CA ALA A 218 -2.45 -17.48 10.61
C ALA A 218 -2.11 -16.67 9.36
N TRP A 219 -1.89 -17.31 8.22
CA TRP A 219 -1.65 -16.60 6.97
C TRP A 219 -2.87 -15.85 6.47
N LYS A 220 -4.06 -16.45 6.59
CA LYS A 220 -5.34 -15.79 6.30
C LYS A 220 -5.57 -14.59 7.20
N ALA A 221 -5.26 -14.72 8.49
CA ALA A 221 -5.34 -13.59 9.42
C ALA A 221 -4.47 -12.40 8.98
N MET A 222 -3.42 -12.59 8.17
CA MET A 222 -2.51 -11.53 7.70
C MET A 222 -2.93 -10.85 6.38
N GLU A 223 -3.97 -11.37 5.72
CA GLU A 223 -4.56 -10.83 4.48
C GLU A 223 -5.25 -9.47 4.71
N PRO A 224 -5.61 -8.71 3.68
CA PRO A 224 -6.23 -7.39 3.86
C PRO A 224 -7.52 -7.46 4.69
N LEU A 225 -7.69 -6.52 5.62
CA LEU A 225 -8.85 -6.44 6.52
C LEU A 225 -9.78 -5.28 6.17
N TYR A 226 -9.23 -4.17 5.70
CA TYR A 226 -9.95 -2.90 5.67
C TYR A 226 -10.37 -2.45 4.27
N GLY A 227 -9.73 -2.96 3.22
CA GLY A 227 -9.97 -2.47 1.86
C GLY A 227 -9.52 -1.01 1.68
N SER A 228 -8.52 -0.55 2.43
CA SER A 228 -8.11 0.85 2.45
C SER A 228 -6.63 1.03 2.75
N ASN A 229 -6.16 2.27 2.85
CA ASN A 229 -4.80 2.57 3.27
C ASN A 229 -4.43 2.01 4.65
N ARG A 230 -5.44 1.66 5.48
CA ARG A 230 -5.21 1.02 6.78
C ARG A 230 -4.52 -0.33 6.69
N ASP A 231 -4.65 -1.03 5.56
CA ASP A 231 -3.97 -2.31 5.33
C ASP A 231 -2.43 -2.18 5.22
N ASN A 232 -1.93 -0.94 5.12
CA ASN A 232 -0.51 -0.62 5.11
C ASN A 232 0.09 -0.34 6.51
N PHE A 233 -0.74 -0.18 7.56
CA PHE A 233 -0.24 0.18 8.90
C PHE A 233 0.08 -1.03 9.78
N GLY A 234 -0.59 -2.17 9.58
CA GLY A 234 -0.31 -3.38 10.35
C GLY A 234 1.05 -3.99 9.98
N ALA A 235 1.77 -4.53 10.96
CA ALA A 235 3.07 -5.14 10.70
C ALA A 235 2.92 -6.42 9.84
N TYR A 236 3.91 -6.67 8.99
CA TYR A 236 4.06 -7.97 8.36
C TYR A 236 4.62 -8.98 9.36
N PRO A 237 4.30 -10.29 9.25
CA PRO A 237 4.95 -11.31 10.06
C PRO A 237 6.47 -11.25 9.93
N ALA A 238 7.18 -11.46 11.03
CA ALA A 238 8.63 -11.49 11.09
C ALA A 238 9.16 -12.83 10.54
N CYS A 239 8.86 -13.11 9.28
CA CYS A 239 9.28 -14.31 8.54
C CYS A 239 10.40 -13.98 7.53
N PRO A 240 11.29 -14.95 7.24
CA PRO A 240 12.24 -14.82 6.14
C PRO A 240 11.53 -14.63 4.80
N ASP A 241 12.00 -13.67 4.00
CA ASP A 241 11.48 -13.39 2.65
C ASP A 241 12.54 -13.53 1.55
N ASP A 242 13.79 -13.86 1.93
CA ASP A 242 14.96 -13.97 1.05
C ASP A 242 14.83 -15.05 -0.03
N LYS A 243 14.00 -16.07 0.22
CA LYS A 243 13.74 -17.19 -0.69
C LYS A 243 12.37 -17.12 -1.35
N ALA A 244 11.72 -15.96 -1.35
CA ALA A 244 10.41 -15.79 -1.97
C ALA A 244 10.48 -16.12 -3.47
N LEU A 245 9.70 -17.12 -3.90
CA LEU A 245 9.58 -17.48 -5.32
C LEU A 245 9.10 -16.28 -6.14
N LEU A 246 8.12 -15.54 -5.61
CA LEU A 246 7.57 -14.31 -6.20
C LEU A 246 8.53 -13.10 -6.17
N ALA A 247 9.73 -13.24 -5.61
CA ALA A 247 10.80 -12.23 -5.67
C ALA A 247 12.00 -12.70 -6.51
N THR A 248 11.95 -13.90 -7.10
CA THR A 248 13.05 -14.42 -7.91
C THR A 248 13.19 -13.65 -9.23
N PRO A 249 14.39 -13.64 -9.84
CA PRO A 249 14.58 -13.07 -11.19
C PRO A 249 13.65 -13.69 -12.24
N ALA A 250 13.28 -14.97 -12.07
CA ALA A 250 12.34 -15.64 -12.95
C ALA A 250 10.94 -15.04 -12.88
N TRP A 251 10.45 -14.68 -11.67
CA TRP A 251 9.17 -13.97 -11.52
C TRP A 251 9.23 -12.52 -11.99
N LYS A 252 10.36 -11.85 -11.77
CA LYS A 252 10.53 -10.45 -12.16
C LYS A 252 10.27 -10.22 -13.65
N ALA A 253 10.49 -11.21 -14.50
CA ALA A 253 10.13 -11.15 -15.92
C ALA A 253 8.60 -11.01 -16.12
N VAL A 254 7.77 -11.69 -15.33
CA VAL A 254 6.32 -11.55 -15.31
C VAL A 254 5.93 -10.18 -14.78
N ASP A 255 6.50 -9.75 -13.65
CA ASP A 255 6.22 -8.43 -13.06
C ASP A 255 6.52 -7.29 -14.04
N ASN A 256 7.64 -7.36 -14.76
CA ASN A 256 8.02 -6.33 -15.74
C ASN A 256 7.01 -6.23 -16.91
N LEU A 257 6.38 -7.34 -17.31
CA LEU A 257 5.36 -7.34 -18.37
C LEU A 257 4.06 -6.68 -17.89
N LEU A 258 3.73 -6.81 -16.60
CA LEU A 258 2.52 -6.24 -16.00
C LEU A 258 2.71 -4.82 -15.49
N ALA A 259 3.95 -4.42 -15.18
CA ALA A 259 4.27 -3.18 -14.48
C ALA A 259 3.62 -1.91 -15.07
N PRO A 260 3.62 -1.66 -16.39
CA PRO A 260 3.00 -0.45 -16.94
C PRO A 260 1.49 -0.36 -16.65
N MET A 261 0.79 -1.49 -16.73
CA MET A 261 -0.63 -1.56 -16.43
C MET A 261 -0.88 -1.49 -14.93
N LEU A 262 -0.06 -2.17 -14.11
CA LEU A 262 -0.20 -2.12 -12.66
C LEU A 262 -0.02 -0.70 -12.11
N GLU A 263 0.96 0.04 -12.62
CA GLU A 263 1.18 1.45 -12.26
C GLU A 263 -0.03 2.30 -12.63
N ALA A 264 -0.54 2.14 -13.86
CA ALA A 264 -1.71 2.87 -14.32
C ALA A 264 -3.00 2.51 -13.58
N ALA A 265 -3.19 1.24 -13.21
CA ALA A 265 -4.30 0.74 -12.42
C ALA A 265 -4.26 1.33 -11.01
N SER A 266 -3.10 1.21 -10.36
CA SER A 266 -2.84 1.72 -9.01
C SER A 266 -3.12 3.20 -8.86
N ASN A 267 -2.75 4.00 -9.87
CA ASN A 267 -3.01 5.44 -9.87
C ASN A 267 -4.51 5.79 -9.88
N ARG A 268 -5.40 4.83 -10.17
CA ARG A 268 -6.86 5.04 -10.26
C ARG A 268 -7.67 4.44 -9.12
N THR A 269 -7.15 3.42 -8.44
CA THR A 269 -7.87 2.69 -7.40
C THR A 269 -8.04 3.49 -6.08
N GLY A 270 -7.37 4.64 -5.94
CA GLY A 270 -7.37 5.40 -4.68
C GLY A 270 -6.73 4.60 -3.54
N THR A 271 -7.30 4.63 -2.34
CA THR A 271 -6.75 3.92 -1.16
C THR A 271 -7.02 2.42 -1.16
N ILE A 272 -7.91 1.90 -2.00
CA ILE A 272 -8.24 0.47 -2.03
C ILE A 272 -7.04 -0.38 -2.48
N ARG A 273 -6.14 0.18 -3.30
CA ARG A 273 -4.92 -0.51 -3.78
C ARG A 273 -4.04 -1.08 -2.66
N PHE A 274 -4.08 -0.47 -1.47
CA PHE A 274 -3.26 -0.90 -0.35
C PHE A 274 -3.68 -2.27 0.17
N ALA A 275 -4.95 -2.65 0.01
CA ALA A 275 -5.39 -4.03 0.24
C ALA A 275 -4.72 -4.99 -0.74
N THR A 276 -4.73 -4.68 -2.04
CA THR A 276 -4.05 -5.53 -3.04
C THR A 276 -2.54 -5.64 -2.77
N TYR A 277 -1.89 -4.54 -2.41
CA TYR A 277 -0.46 -4.55 -2.05
C TYR A 277 -0.18 -5.35 -0.79
N ARG A 278 -1.06 -5.25 0.22
CA ARG A 278 -0.99 -6.09 1.41
C ARG A 278 -1.05 -7.57 1.02
N GLN A 279 -2.02 -7.96 0.20
CA GLN A 279 -2.16 -9.35 -0.27
C GLN A 279 -0.91 -9.82 -1.04
N MET A 280 -0.40 -9.02 -1.98
CA MET A 280 0.81 -9.34 -2.74
C MET A 280 2.04 -9.54 -1.84
N GLY A 281 2.20 -8.69 -0.81
CA GLY A 281 3.27 -8.84 0.17
C GLY A 281 3.14 -10.11 1.01
N ILE A 282 1.92 -10.47 1.42
CA ILE A 282 1.63 -11.72 2.12
C ILE A 282 1.93 -12.93 1.25
N ASP A 283 1.48 -12.94 0.00
CA ASP A 283 1.75 -14.04 -0.92
C ASP A 283 3.25 -14.17 -1.23
N ARG A 284 3.97 -13.05 -1.38
CA ARG A 284 5.44 -13.08 -1.49
C ARG A 284 6.07 -13.80 -0.30
N MET A 285 5.73 -13.44 0.93
CA MET A 285 6.30 -14.09 2.11
C MET A 285 5.85 -15.55 2.26
N LYS A 286 4.58 -15.88 1.99
CA LYS A 286 4.10 -17.27 1.96
C LYS A 286 4.94 -18.11 1.01
N SER A 287 5.30 -17.56 -0.15
CA SER A 287 6.13 -18.26 -1.14
C SER A 287 7.57 -18.51 -0.67
N ALA A 288 8.09 -17.71 0.27
CA ALA A 288 9.38 -17.92 0.90
C ALA A 288 9.31 -18.98 2.01
N VAL A 289 8.32 -18.83 2.89
CA VAL A 289 8.17 -19.66 4.10
C VAL A 289 7.75 -21.07 3.73
N ASP A 290 6.61 -21.25 3.06
CA ASP A 290 6.16 -22.55 2.59
C ASP A 290 5.22 -22.43 1.37
N PRO A 291 5.74 -22.59 0.13
CA PRO A 291 4.91 -22.53 -1.07
C PRO A 291 3.81 -23.61 -1.13
N ARG A 292 3.84 -24.67 -0.30
CA ARG A 292 2.75 -25.67 -0.25
C ARG A 292 1.43 -25.07 0.25
N LEU A 293 1.48 -23.94 0.97
CA LEU A 293 0.30 -23.21 1.44
C LEU A 293 -0.62 -22.76 0.31
N PHE A 294 -0.10 -22.60 -0.91
CA PHE A 294 -0.90 -22.22 -2.09
C PHE A 294 -1.77 -23.35 -2.63
N VAL A 295 -1.45 -24.60 -2.28
CA VAL A 295 -2.26 -25.78 -2.64
C VAL A 295 -3.18 -26.18 -1.48
N ALA A 296 -2.69 -26.10 -0.23
CA ALA A 296 -3.46 -26.48 0.95
C ALA A 296 -4.71 -25.62 1.18
N ASN A 297 -4.68 -24.34 0.78
CA ASN A 297 -5.81 -23.41 0.96
C ASN A 297 -6.92 -23.55 -0.09
N GLN A 298 -6.74 -24.39 -1.12
CA GLN A 298 -7.77 -24.64 -2.14
C GLN A 298 -9.01 -25.37 -1.58
N GLY A 299 -8.93 -25.97 -0.38
CA GLY A 299 -9.99 -26.79 0.19
C GLY A 299 -10.81 -26.18 1.34
N ALA A 300 -10.34 -25.11 1.99
CA ALA A 300 -10.99 -24.58 3.21
C ALA A 300 -11.73 -23.25 3.01
N ASP A 301 -11.26 -22.38 2.10
CA ASP A 301 -11.81 -21.01 1.96
C ASP A 301 -11.89 -20.47 0.53
N GLN A 302 -11.21 -21.09 -0.45
CA GLN A 302 -11.19 -20.56 -1.82
C GLN A 302 -12.38 -21.01 -2.69
N GLY A 303 -13.33 -21.77 -2.14
CA GLY A 303 -14.46 -22.32 -2.90
C GLY A 303 -14.00 -23.07 -4.16
N ALA A 304 -14.90 -23.27 -5.12
CA ALA A 304 -14.56 -23.84 -6.43
C ALA A 304 -13.78 -22.86 -7.34
N ASP A 305 -13.33 -21.71 -6.81
CA ASP A 305 -12.91 -20.52 -7.57
C ASP A 305 -11.40 -20.20 -7.42
N ALA A 306 -10.60 -21.12 -6.87
CA ALA A 306 -9.15 -20.95 -6.80
C ALA A 306 -8.58 -20.64 -8.21
N PRO A 307 -7.73 -19.60 -8.36
CA PRO A 307 -7.25 -19.18 -9.65
C PRO A 307 -6.50 -20.32 -10.35
N GLN A 308 -6.96 -20.70 -11.54
CA GLN A 308 -6.31 -21.73 -12.34
C GLN A 308 -5.31 -21.06 -13.28
N LEU A 309 -4.01 -21.36 -13.10
CA LEU A 309 -2.94 -20.78 -13.90
C LEU A 309 -3.19 -20.86 -15.42
N PRO A 310 -3.63 -22.00 -16.00
CA PRO A 310 -3.86 -22.08 -17.44
C PRO A 310 -4.92 -21.09 -17.93
N GLN A 311 -5.98 -20.88 -17.15
CA GLN A 311 -7.06 -19.98 -17.51
C GLN A 311 -6.63 -18.51 -17.38
N LEU A 312 -5.96 -18.14 -16.28
CA LEU A 312 -5.42 -16.79 -16.10
C LEU A 312 -4.43 -16.41 -17.21
N VAL A 313 -3.52 -17.32 -17.54
CA VAL A 313 -2.55 -17.11 -18.62
C VAL A 313 -3.26 -17.00 -19.96
N LYS A 314 -4.24 -17.85 -20.25
CA LYS A 314 -5.05 -17.77 -21.48
C LYS A 314 -5.73 -16.41 -21.62
N ASP A 315 -6.41 -15.96 -20.56
CA ASP A 315 -7.19 -14.72 -20.60
C ASP A 315 -6.29 -13.49 -20.74
N ALA A 316 -5.23 -13.40 -19.93
CA ALA A 316 -4.30 -12.28 -20.02
C ALA A 316 -3.50 -12.27 -21.33
N SER A 317 -3.05 -13.43 -21.81
CA SER A 317 -2.27 -13.49 -23.06
C SER A 317 -3.09 -13.24 -24.32
N GLY A 318 -4.43 -13.21 -24.22
CA GLY A 318 -5.33 -12.76 -25.28
C GLY A 318 -5.44 -11.24 -25.40
N TRP A 319 -4.81 -10.49 -24.49
CA TRP A 319 -4.89 -9.03 -24.52
C TRP A 319 -4.10 -8.42 -25.68
N SER A 320 -4.74 -7.51 -26.44
CA SER A 320 -4.18 -7.03 -27.72
C SER A 320 -4.21 -5.52 -27.96
N ASN A 321 -4.77 -4.71 -27.05
CA ASN A 321 -4.74 -3.25 -27.20
C ASN A 321 -3.30 -2.70 -27.37
N PRO A 322 -2.97 -2.10 -28.53
CA PRO A 322 -1.61 -1.64 -28.84
C PRO A 322 -1.08 -0.57 -27.87
N ARG A 323 -1.95 0.11 -27.12
CA ARG A 323 -1.56 1.03 -26.03
C ARG A 323 -0.68 0.35 -24.98
N TRP A 324 -1.06 -0.88 -24.62
CA TRP A 324 -0.53 -1.61 -23.48
C TRP A 324 0.33 -2.80 -23.90
N PHE A 325 0.04 -3.37 -25.08
CA PHE A 325 0.58 -4.66 -25.50
C PHE A 325 1.28 -4.52 -26.86
N ALA A 326 2.60 -4.71 -26.85
CA ALA A 326 3.36 -4.84 -28.09
C ALA A 326 3.05 -6.18 -28.78
N PRO A 327 3.26 -6.29 -30.11
CA PRO A 327 3.18 -7.58 -30.80
C PRO A 327 4.02 -8.66 -30.10
N GLY A 328 3.43 -9.84 -29.86
CA GLY A 328 4.09 -10.94 -29.14
C GLY A 328 4.14 -10.80 -27.62
N TRP A 329 3.46 -9.81 -27.02
CA TRP A 329 3.37 -9.67 -25.56
C TRP A 329 2.74 -10.91 -24.90
N GLY A 330 1.66 -11.45 -25.46
CA GLY A 330 0.99 -12.65 -24.93
C GLY A 330 1.89 -13.90 -24.91
N ASP A 331 2.72 -14.08 -25.95
CA ASP A 331 3.74 -15.13 -25.99
C ASP A 331 4.83 -14.91 -24.95
N SER A 332 5.24 -13.66 -24.76
CA SER A 332 6.22 -13.27 -23.76
C SER A 332 5.71 -13.57 -22.35
N LEU A 333 4.44 -13.29 -22.06
CA LEU A 333 3.80 -13.62 -20.78
C LEU A 333 3.78 -15.14 -20.56
N ARG A 334 3.29 -15.92 -21.52
CA ARG A 334 3.27 -17.40 -21.46
C ARG A 334 4.66 -17.94 -21.13
N LYS A 335 5.68 -17.50 -21.90
CA LYS A 335 7.06 -17.93 -21.73
C LYS A 335 7.65 -17.54 -20.37
N ALA A 336 7.37 -16.33 -19.88
CA ALA A 336 7.86 -15.86 -18.58
C ALA A 336 7.26 -16.69 -17.42
N VAL A 337 5.95 -16.94 -17.45
CA VAL A 337 5.26 -17.77 -16.46
C VAL A 337 5.76 -19.21 -16.48
N ASP A 338 5.82 -19.83 -17.67
CA ASP A 338 6.34 -21.20 -17.83
C ASP A 338 7.80 -21.31 -17.37
N GLY A 339 8.61 -20.29 -17.66
CA GLY A 339 10.00 -20.19 -17.22
C GLY A 339 10.13 -20.15 -15.70
N ALA A 340 9.28 -19.37 -15.01
CA ALA A 340 9.23 -19.31 -13.55
C ALA A 340 8.83 -20.65 -12.93
N VAL A 341 7.74 -21.25 -13.39
CA VAL A 341 7.27 -22.58 -12.91
C VAL A 341 8.36 -23.63 -13.10
N THR A 342 9.01 -23.65 -14.27
CA THR A 342 10.10 -24.58 -14.58
C THR A 342 11.31 -24.37 -13.67
N ALA A 343 11.68 -23.11 -13.40
CA ALA A 343 12.81 -22.78 -12.53
C ALA A 343 12.56 -23.16 -11.06
N TRP A 344 11.33 -23.03 -10.56
CA TRP A 344 10.99 -23.31 -9.17
C TRP A 344 10.76 -24.79 -8.88
N THR A 345 10.25 -25.54 -9.85
CA THR A 345 9.92 -26.98 -9.68
C THR A 345 11.06 -27.80 -9.03
N PRO A 346 12.32 -27.78 -9.53
CA PRO A 346 13.40 -28.54 -8.91
C PRO A 346 13.80 -28.01 -7.52
N GLN A 347 13.66 -26.70 -7.28
CA GLN A 347 13.94 -26.09 -5.98
C GLN A 347 12.95 -26.60 -4.92
N ILE A 348 11.66 -26.63 -5.25
CA ILE A 348 10.60 -27.13 -4.39
C ILE A 348 10.77 -28.65 -4.18
N ALA A 349 10.99 -29.42 -5.25
CA ALA A 349 11.18 -30.87 -5.16
C ALA A 349 12.34 -31.23 -4.21
N THR A 350 13.46 -30.53 -4.35
CA THR A 350 14.64 -30.74 -3.50
C THR A 350 14.39 -30.30 -2.06
N ARG A 351 13.76 -29.15 -1.85
CA ARG A 351 13.49 -28.61 -0.50
C ARG A 351 12.60 -29.54 0.33
N TYR A 352 11.63 -30.18 -0.29
CA TYR A 352 10.62 -31.00 0.40
C TYR A 352 10.78 -32.50 0.19
N GLY A 353 11.71 -32.95 -0.66
CA GLY A 353 11.89 -34.37 -0.97
C GLY A 353 10.68 -35.00 -1.67
N ILE A 354 9.96 -34.22 -2.50
CA ILE A 354 8.72 -34.66 -3.17
C ILE A 354 8.94 -34.88 -4.69
N PRO A 355 8.08 -35.68 -5.35
CA PRO A 355 8.16 -35.89 -6.79
C PRO A 355 8.04 -34.58 -7.58
N ALA A 356 8.74 -34.50 -8.72
CA ALA A 356 8.74 -33.31 -9.58
C ALA A 356 7.33 -32.91 -10.05
N ALA A 357 6.43 -33.88 -10.28
CA ALA A 357 5.04 -33.61 -10.65
C ALA A 357 4.26 -32.90 -9.53
N GLU A 358 4.51 -33.26 -8.27
CA GLU A 358 3.88 -32.62 -7.11
C GLU A 358 4.48 -31.23 -6.87
N ALA A 359 5.81 -31.11 -6.94
CA ALA A 359 6.50 -29.83 -6.86
C ALA A 359 6.04 -28.84 -7.95
N ARG A 360 5.77 -29.34 -9.16
CA ARG A 360 5.26 -28.53 -10.26
C ARG A 360 3.86 -27.98 -9.96
N LYS A 361 2.95 -28.77 -9.40
CA LYS A 361 1.61 -28.29 -8.98
C LYS A 361 1.70 -27.15 -7.96
N ILE A 362 2.64 -27.26 -7.02
CA ILE A 362 2.90 -26.20 -6.03
C ILE A 362 3.44 -24.94 -6.74
N ALA A 363 4.40 -25.08 -7.64
CA ALA A 363 4.94 -23.96 -8.41
C ALA A 363 3.85 -23.26 -9.25
N GLU A 364 2.96 -24.04 -9.88
CA GLU A 364 1.82 -23.53 -10.66
C GLU A 364 0.81 -22.80 -9.78
N ALA A 365 0.52 -23.28 -8.57
CA ALA A 365 -0.36 -22.60 -7.62
C ALA A 365 0.23 -21.27 -7.13
N VAL A 366 1.55 -21.22 -6.87
CA VAL A 366 2.24 -19.97 -6.52
C VAL A 366 2.18 -18.98 -7.68
N ALA A 367 2.45 -19.43 -8.91
CA ALA A 367 2.37 -18.59 -10.10
C ALA A 367 0.93 -18.10 -10.34
N ALA A 368 -0.08 -18.95 -10.12
CA ALA A 368 -1.48 -18.58 -10.27
C ALA A 368 -1.85 -17.43 -9.33
N GLN A 369 -1.49 -17.56 -8.05
CA GLN A 369 -1.78 -16.53 -7.05
C GLN A 369 -1.03 -15.22 -7.32
N GLY A 370 0.26 -15.29 -7.66
CA GLY A 370 1.05 -14.12 -8.00
C GLY A 370 0.50 -13.38 -9.22
N LEU A 371 0.07 -14.11 -10.25
CA LEU A 371 -0.52 -13.54 -11.45
C LEU A 371 -1.92 -12.98 -11.19
N ASN A 372 -2.74 -13.68 -10.41
CA ASN A 372 -4.11 -13.28 -10.06
C ASN A 372 -4.16 -11.91 -9.38
N GLY A 373 -3.29 -11.67 -8.40
CA GLY A 373 -3.25 -10.39 -7.68
C GLY A 373 -2.96 -9.21 -8.61
N GLY A 374 -2.04 -9.39 -9.56
CA GLY A 374 -1.70 -8.36 -10.55
C GLY A 374 -2.80 -8.15 -11.58
N ILE A 375 -3.30 -9.24 -12.18
CA ILE A 375 -4.38 -9.18 -13.16
C ILE A 375 -5.63 -8.56 -12.56
N GLY A 376 -6.05 -8.97 -11.37
CA GLY A 376 -7.24 -8.43 -10.72
C GLY A 376 -7.17 -6.92 -10.55
N LEU A 377 -6.05 -6.40 -10.02
CA LEU A 377 -5.86 -4.95 -9.90
C LEU A 377 -5.97 -4.23 -11.25
N ILE A 378 -5.37 -4.81 -12.30
CA ILE A 378 -5.46 -4.29 -13.67
C ILE A 378 -6.91 -4.28 -14.13
N THR A 379 -7.59 -5.43 -14.15
CA THR A 379 -8.92 -5.57 -14.77
C THR A 379 -10.00 -4.82 -14.01
N ASP A 380 -9.87 -4.67 -12.69
CA ASP A 380 -10.85 -3.97 -11.86
C ASP A 380 -10.77 -2.44 -12.03
N ASN A 381 -9.64 -1.92 -12.54
CA ASN A 381 -9.37 -0.48 -12.59
C ASN A 381 -8.99 0.04 -13.99
N LEU A 382 -8.73 -0.87 -14.93
CA LEU A 382 -8.38 -0.60 -16.32
C LEU A 382 -9.23 -1.46 -17.24
N GLU A 383 -9.97 -0.83 -18.14
CA GLU A 383 -10.51 -1.51 -19.32
C GLU A 383 -9.42 -1.70 -20.37
N VAL A 384 -8.40 -2.52 -20.09
CA VAL A 384 -7.16 -2.61 -20.91
C VAL A 384 -7.42 -2.87 -22.40
N GLN A 385 -8.48 -3.60 -22.75
CA GLN A 385 -8.85 -3.86 -24.16
C GLN A 385 -9.52 -2.67 -24.86
N LYS A 386 -10.17 -1.77 -24.11
CA LYS A 386 -10.95 -0.66 -24.64
C LYS A 386 -10.37 0.71 -24.27
N ASP A 387 -9.21 0.74 -23.63
CA ASP A 387 -8.60 1.98 -23.19
C ASP A 387 -8.12 2.84 -24.36
N THR A 388 -8.93 3.84 -24.71
CA THR A 388 -8.71 4.80 -25.81
C THR A 388 -8.05 6.11 -25.36
N ARG A 389 -7.69 6.26 -24.07
CA ARG A 389 -7.09 7.51 -23.59
C ARG A 389 -5.71 7.74 -24.20
N LEU A 390 -5.21 8.96 -24.09
CA LEU A 390 -3.83 9.27 -24.49
C LEU A 390 -2.78 8.66 -23.53
N PRO A 391 -1.64 8.17 -24.03
CA PRO A 391 -0.54 7.73 -23.17
C PRO A 391 0.01 8.87 -22.30
N ASP A 392 0.46 8.53 -21.09
CA ASP A 392 0.94 9.53 -20.12
C ASP A 392 2.22 10.25 -20.55
N TRP A 393 3.04 9.58 -21.37
CA TRP A 393 4.24 10.19 -21.94
C TRP A 393 3.92 11.31 -22.92
N LEU A 394 2.72 11.31 -23.52
CA LEU A 394 2.24 12.33 -24.46
C LEU A 394 1.63 13.54 -23.73
N ARG A 395 1.07 13.33 -22.53
CA ARG A 395 0.47 14.40 -21.72
C ARG A 395 1.53 15.30 -21.09
N GLY A 396 1.23 16.60 -21.02
CA GLY A 396 2.08 17.61 -20.38
C GLY A 396 2.36 18.83 -21.24
N SER A 397 3.30 19.66 -20.78
CA SER A 397 3.71 20.88 -21.46
C SER A 397 4.90 20.65 -22.38
N TRP A 398 4.80 21.22 -23.57
CA TRP A 398 5.71 21.02 -24.68
C TRP A 398 6.06 22.36 -25.32
N SER A 399 7.27 22.45 -25.87
CA SER A 399 7.71 23.56 -26.68
C SER A 399 8.34 23.06 -27.97
N TRP A 400 8.29 23.87 -29.02
CA TRP A 400 8.96 23.56 -30.29
C TRP A 400 9.57 24.80 -30.90
N SER A 401 10.54 24.55 -31.78
CA SER A 401 11.22 25.54 -32.60
C SER A 401 11.55 24.92 -33.94
N GLY A 402 11.20 25.59 -35.04
CA GLY A 402 11.36 25.05 -36.39
C GLY A 402 10.23 24.08 -36.73
N GLY A 403 9.10 24.62 -37.14
CA GLY A 403 7.91 23.91 -37.61
C GLY A 403 6.97 24.94 -38.23
N GLY A 404 6.31 24.64 -39.35
CA GLY A 404 5.45 25.60 -40.03
C GLY A 404 5.17 25.21 -41.47
N ALA A 405 3.96 24.69 -41.66
CA ALA A 405 3.18 24.75 -42.88
C ALA A 405 1.71 24.53 -42.49
N ASP A 406 0.82 25.09 -43.30
CA ASP A 406 -0.60 25.29 -42.97
C ASP A 406 -1.34 23.97 -42.66
N ASP A 407 -2.35 24.09 -41.78
CA ASP A 407 -3.33 23.07 -41.37
C ASP A 407 -2.95 22.05 -40.28
N ALA A 408 -2.16 22.45 -39.28
CA ALA A 408 -1.91 21.65 -38.06
C ALA A 408 -1.84 22.52 -36.77
N PRO A 409 -2.13 21.99 -35.57
CA PRO A 409 -2.09 22.77 -34.32
C PRO A 409 -0.71 23.36 -34.01
N PHE A 410 0.38 22.80 -34.55
CA PHE A 410 1.75 23.30 -34.37
C PHE A 410 2.25 24.13 -35.56
N ASN A 411 1.40 25.01 -36.11
CA ASN A 411 1.66 25.79 -37.33
C ASN A 411 2.66 26.95 -37.16
N ALA A 412 2.90 27.41 -35.94
CA ALA A 412 3.78 28.54 -35.69
C ALA A 412 5.29 28.13 -35.76
N PRO A 413 6.18 29.04 -36.22
CA PRO A 413 7.64 28.81 -36.28
C PRO A 413 8.25 28.31 -34.97
N ALA A 414 7.67 28.72 -33.85
CA ALA A 414 7.95 28.22 -32.51
C ALA A 414 6.70 28.42 -31.65
N GLY A 415 6.56 27.66 -30.59
CA GLY A 415 5.43 27.80 -29.70
C GLY A 415 5.49 26.91 -28.47
N LYS A 416 4.43 27.00 -27.68
CA LYS A 416 4.17 26.14 -26.53
C LYS A 416 2.82 25.48 -26.66
N ALA A 417 2.76 24.23 -26.27
CA ALA A 417 1.56 23.45 -26.22
C ALA A 417 1.41 22.75 -24.89
N ARG A 418 0.17 22.44 -24.54
CA ARG A 418 -0.19 21.57 -23.44
C ARG A 418 -1.10 20.49 -24.01
N ILE A 419 -0.67 19.24 -23.89
CA ILE A 419 -1.46 18.09 -24.34
C ILE A 419 -2.08 17.46 -23.09
N ASP A 420 -3.41 17.40 -23.09
CA ASP A 420 -4.20 16.93 -21.96
C ASP A 420 -4.81 15.57 -22.28
N GLU A 421 -5.84 15.15 -21.54
CA GLU A 421 -6.56 13.91 -21.80
C GLU A 421 -7.51 14.01 -23.00
N THR A 422 -8.04 15.20 -23.29
CA THR A 422 -9.07 15.42 -24.33
C THR A 422 -8.74 16.53 -25.32
N SER A 423 -7.62 17.24 -25.16
CA SER A 423 -7.31 18.40 -26.00
C SER A 423 -5.82 18.67 -26.16
N ILE A 424 -5.47 19.19 -27.34
CA ILE A 424 -4.18 19.83 -27.59
C ILE A 424 -4.42 21.34 -27.49
N CYS A 425 -3.78 21.99 -26.53
CA CYS A 425 -3.85 23.43 -26.34
C CYS A 425 -2.57 24.09 -26.83
N VAL A 426 -2.65 24.99 -27.81
CA VAL A 426 -1.53 25.77 -28.34
C VAL A 426 -1.79 27.24 -28.01
N GLY A 427 -0.92 27.82 -27.18
CA GLY A 427 -1.21 29.13 -26.58
C GLY A 427 -2.51 29.08 -25.75
N SER A 428 -3.49 29.91 -26.11
CA SER A 428 -4.82 29.94 -25.48
C SER A 428 -5.88 29.10 -26.20
N GLU A 429 -5.55 28.55 -27.37
CA GLU A 429 -6.50 27.80 -28.20
C GLU A 429 -6.41 26.32 -27.88
N CYS A 430 -7.54 25.66 -27.62
CA CYS A 430 -7.60 24.24 -27.33
C CYS A 430 -8.49 23.53 -28.34
N THR A 431 -7.97 22.49 -28.97
CA THR A 431 -8.69 21.67 -29.93
C THR A 431 -8.86 20.26 -29.38
N GLY A 432 -10.09 19.75 -29.40
CA GLY A 432 -10.38 18.36 -29.06
C GLY A 432 -9.88 17.41 -30.15
N TYR A 433 -9.50 16.20 -29.76
CA TYR A 433 -9.10 15.13 -30.69
C TYR A 433 -9.72 13.80 -30.30
N ASP A 434 -9.80 12.91 -31.27
CA ASP A 434 -10.04 11.48 -31.09
C ASP A 434 -8.75 10.71 -31.37
N VAL A 435 -8.55 9.60 -30.66
CA VAL A 435 -7.47 8.65 -30.97
C VAL A 435 -7.90 7.83 -32.18
N ALA A 436 -7.26 8.08 -33.32
CA ALA A 436 -7.59 7.45 -34.60
C ALA A 436 -6.84 6.12 -34.83
N GLY A 437 -5.73 5.90 -34.13
CA GLY A 437 -4.93 4.67 -34.21
C GLY A 437 -3.77 4.69 -33.22
N GLN A 438 -3.24 3.52 -32.87
CA GLN A 438 -2.06 3.39 -32.01
C GLN A 438 -1.18 2.22 -32.46
N GLY A 439 0.12 2.32 -32.25
CA GLY A 439 1.08 1.31 -32.66
C GLY A 439 1.14 1.14 -34.18
N GLU A 440 0.89 -0.07 -34.68
CA GLU A 440 0.91 -0.37 -36.11
C GLU A 440 -0.15 0.42 -36.91
N ASP A 441 -1.25 0.82 -36.26
CA ASP A 441 -2.31 1.65 -36.85
C ASP A 441 -1.95 3.15 -36.87
N ALA A 442 -0.84 3.54 -36.24
CA ALA A 442 -0.31 4.91 -36.19
C ALA A 442 1.03 4.99 -36.93
N PHE A 443 1.03 4.64 -38.21
CA PHE A 443 2.22 4.63 -39.04
C PHE A 443 2.90 6.01 -39.17
N PHE A 444 4.23 6.01 -39.19
CA PHE A 444 5.07 7.16 -39.57
C PHE A 444 6.24 6.69 -40.44
N ASP A 445 6.72 7.55 -41.35
CA ASP A 445 7.92 7.24 -42.14
C ASP A 445 9.17 7.60 -41.32
N PRO A 446 10.10 6.66 -41.04
CA PRO A 446 11.33 6.97 -40.31
C PRO A 446 12.17 8.11 -40.93
N LYS A 447 12.00 8.41 -42.23
CA LYS A 447 12.65 9.56 -42.90
C LYS A 447 12.13 10.91 -42.42
N GLU A 448 10.97 10.97 -41.76
CA GLU A 448 10.40 12.18 -41.17
C GLU A 448 11.13 12.61 -39.89
N ILE A 449 11.96 11.73 -39.30
CA ILE A 449 12.75 12.05 -38.12
C ILE A 449 13.90 12.99 -38.51
N PRO A 450 13.99 14.20 -37.93
CA PRO A 450 15.08 15.12 -38.24
C PRO A 450 16.46 14.57 -37.89
N GLY A 451 17.47 14.97 -38.67
CA GLY A 451 18.86 14.57 -38.44
C GLY A 451 19.33 14.90 -37.01
N GLY A 452 20.00 13.95 -36.37
CA GLY A 452 20.49 14.09 -34.98
C GLY A 452 19.48 13.71 -33.89
N VAL A 453 18.25 13.35 -34.27
CA VAL A 453 17.21 12.87 -33.35
C VAL A 453 17.02 11.37 -33.55
N LYS A 454 16.78 10.62 -32.46
CA LYS A 454 16.52 9.17 -32.50
C LYS A 454 15.16 8.83 -31.93
N PRO A 455 14.39 7.90 -32.54
CA PRO A 455 13.16 7.38 -31.95
C PRO A 455 13.46 6.66 -30.64
N ALA A 456 12.51 6.70 -29.70
CA ALA A 456 12.60 5.95 -28.45
C ALA A 456 12.62 4.44 -28.72
N ALA A 457 13.06 3.64 -27.73
CA ALA A 457 12.88 2.20 -27.81
C ALA A 457 11.39 1.89 -28.00
N ASN A 458 11.06 1.05 -28.98
CA ASN A 458 9.69 0.69 -29.33
C ASN A 458 8.80 1.86 -29.81
N ALA A 459 9.39 2.92 -30.40
CA ALA A 459 8.62 4.09 -30.84
C ALA A 459 7.48 3.78 -31.81
N ALA A 460 7.65 2.79 -32.71
CA ALA A 460 6.61 2.38 -33.64
C ALA A 460 5.39 1.75 -32.94
N SER A 461 5.60 0.89 -31.94
CA SER A 461 4.49 0.32 -31.18
C SER A 461 3.87 1.30 -30.18
N GLN A 462 4.54 2.43 -29.91
CA GLN A 462 4.03 3.49 -29.06
C GLN A 462 3.46 4.68 -29.84
N ALA A 463 3.54 4.70 -31.17
CA ALA A 463 3.02 5.82 -31.94
C ALA A 463 1.50 5.97 -31.74
N VAL A 464 1.00 7.20 -31.74
CA VAL A 464 -0.42 7.51 -31.55
C VAL A 464 -0.87 8.44 -32.67
N SER A 465 -1.89 8.02 -33.42
CA SER A 465 -2.56 8.85 -34.41
C SER A 465 -3.74 9.56 -33.76
N LEU A 466 -3.79 10.89 -33.91
CA LEU A 466 -4.82 11.77 -33.36
C LEU A 466 -5.56 12.46 -34.49
N ALA A 467 -6.87 12.26 -34.57
CA ALA A 467 -7.73 13.00 -35.48
C ALA A 467 -8.37 14.17 -34.72
N PRO A 468 -8.14 15.44 -35.12
CA PRO A 468 -8.85 16.57 -34.55
C PRO A 468 -10.35 16.44 -34.79
N VAL A 469 -11.17 16.71 -33.77
CA VAL A 469 -12.64 16.56 -33.84
C VAL A 469 -13.26 17.49 -34.90
N SER A 470 -12.59 18.59 -35.23
CA SER A 470 -13.05 19.60 -36.18
C SER A 470 -12.24 19.68 -37.48
N ALA A 471 -11.19 18.88 -37.67
CA ALA A 471 -10.32 18.95 -38.85
C ALA A 471 -10.08 17.56 -39.45
N GLY A 472 -10.20 17.43 -40.77
CA GLY A 472 -10.22 16.15 -41.48
C GLY A 472 -8.86 15.47 -41.71
N SER A 473 -7.82 15.81 -40.94
CA SER A 473 -6.45 15.26 -41.08
C SER A 473 -5.94 14.74 -39.73
N SER A 474 -5.36 13.54 -39.71
CA SER A 474 -4.76 12.97 -38.49
C SER A 474 -3.29 13.36 -38.33
N LEU A 475 -2.86 13.49 -37.08
CA LEU A 475 -1.49 13.74 -36.66
C LEU A 475 -0.93 12.48 -36.01
N THR A 476 0.22 11.98 -36.47
CA THR A 476 0.90 10.86 -35.81
C THR A 476 1.94 11.40 -34.84
N VAL A 477 1.84 11.03 -33.56
CA VAL A 477 2.79 11.41 -32.51
C VAL A 477 3.63 10.20 -32.14
N VAL A 478 4.95 10.37 -32.20
CA VAL A 478 5.95 9.32 -32.04
C VAL A 478 6.91 9.69 -30.91
N PRO A 479 7.13 8.82 -29.91
CA PRO A 479 8.07 9.12 -28.85
C PRO A 479 9.53 9.04 -29.35
N LEU A 480 10.33 10.01 -28.94
CA LEU A 480 11.75 10.12 -29.24
C LEU A 480 12.60 9.89 -27.98
N THR A 481 13.89 9.62 -28.19
CA THR A 481 14.89 9.60 -27.12
C THR A 481 14.92 10.91 -26.34
N GLY A 482 15.21 10.83 -25.04
CA GLY A 482 15.20 12.00 -24.14
C GLY A 482 13.80 12.46 -23.70
N GLY A 483 12.73 11.74 -24.08
CA GLY A 483 11.35 12.08 -23.72
C GLY A 483 10.74 13.20 -24.57
N ASN A 484 11.32 13.47 -25.75
CA ASN A 484 10.78 14.37 -26.77
C ASN A 484 9.78 13.64 -27.66
N LEU A 485 9.02 14.37 -28.48
CA LEU A 485 8.06 13.80 -29.42
C LEU A 485 8.33 14.27 -30.84
N LEU A 486 8.08 13.41 -31.82
CA LEU A 486 7.92 13.80 -33.21
C LEU A 486 6.42 13.84 -33.50
N VAL A 487 5.95 14.90 -34.12
CA VAL A 487 4.59 15.01 -34.67
C VAL A 487 4.72 14.99 -36.20
N THR A 488 4.11 14.01 -36.84
CA THR A 488 4.04 13.85 -38.30
C THR A 488 2.57 13.87 -38.76
N GLY A 489 2.31 13.72 -40.06
CA GLY A 489 0.97 13.96 -40.64
C GLY A 489 0.66 15.45 -40.86
N THR A 490 1.62 16.32 -40.55
CA THR A 490 1.65 17.75 -40.90
C THR A 490 2.50 17.95 -42.15
N ALA A 491 2.32 19.07 -42.86
CA ALA A 491 3.15 19.39 -44.04
C ALA A 491 4.68 19.47 -43.75
N LYS A 492 5.10 19.68 -42.48
CA LYS A 492 6.48 19.48 -42.03
C LYS A 492 6.52 18.85 -40.63
N PRO A 493 7.24 17.73 -40.42
CA PRO A 493 7.35 17.11 -39.10
C PRO A 493 7.88 18.08 -38.03
N VAL A 494 7.29 18.04 -36.84
CA VAL A 494 7.61 18.95 -35.73
C VAL A 494 8.17 18.15 -34.56
N VAL A 495 9.28 18.61 -33.98
CA VAL A 495 9.82 18.03 -32.75
C VAL A 495 9.34 18.83 -31.54
N LEU A 496 8.58 18.19 -30.67
CA LEU A 496 8.16 18.74 -29.38
C LEU A 496 9.16 18.35 -28.30
N LYS A 497 9.67 19.34 -27.58
CA LYS A 497 10.53 19.18 -26.41
C LYS A 497 9.72 19.36 -25.14
N ARG A 498 9.96 18.53 -24.14
CA ARG A 498 9.22 18.61 -22.88
C ARG A 498 9.69 19.81 -22.07
N ASP A 499 8.76 20.63 -21.58
CA ASP A 499 9.12 21.79 -20.77
C ASP A 499 9.72 21.33 -19.43
N GLY A 500 10.88 21.90 -19.07
CA GLY A 500 11.56 21.65 -17.79
C GLY A 500 12.56 20.48 -17.76
N LYS A 501 12.96 19.95 -18.91
CA LYS A 501 14.03 18.94 -19.03
C LYS A 501 15.15 19.35 -19.99
#